data_AF-A0A8T0EHK6-F1
#
_entry.id   AF-A0A8T0EHK6-F1
#
_cell.length_a   1.000
_cell.length_b   1.000
_cell.length_c   1.000
_cell.angle_alpha   90.00
_cell.angle_beta   90.00
_cell.angle_gamma   90.00
#
_symmetry.space_group_name_H-M   'P 1'
#
loop_
_entity.id
_entity.type
_entity.pdbx_description
1 polymer ?
#
loop_
_entity_poly.entity_id
_entity_poly.type
_entity_poly.pdbx_seq_one_letter_code
_entity_poly.pdbx_strand_id
1 'polypeptide(L)'
;MIFCQAQPIPYQYGYDIAGDHGEFKQTRQEQGDGHGNVQGSYSYVDAHGISRQVDYVADGHGFRAQIRTNEPGTESQNPADVELHAQPAQVHAPAPAYGYAAPAPRHAYY
;
A
#
# COMPACT_ATOMS: atom_id res chain seq x y z
N MET A 1 2.48 45.76 -3.24
CA MET A 1 2.79 44.60 -4.11
C MET A 1 1.69 43.58 -3.91
N ILE A 2 0.91 43.27 -4.94
CA ILE A 2 -0.18 42.27 -4.87
C ILE A 2 0.38 40.99 -5.48
N PHE A 3 0.50 39.92 -4.69
CA PHE A 3 0.74 38.59 -5.22
C PHE A 3 -0.58 38.09 -5.83
N CYS A 4 -0.60 37.89 -7.14
CA CYS A 4 -1.61 37.04 -7.76
C CYS A 4 -1.28 35.60 -7.36
N GLN A 5 -1.79 35.15 -6.21
CA GLN A 5 -1.78 33.73 -5.87
C GLN A 5 -2.77 33.06 -6.83
N ALA A 6 -2.27 32.40 -7.87
CA ALA A 6 -3.12 31.61 -8.74
C ALA A 6 -3.68 30.44 -7.90
N GLN A 7 -4.96 30.52 -7.55
CA GLN A 7 -5.65 29.42 -6.88
C GLN A 7 -5.67 28.20 -7.81
N PRO A 8 -5.50 26.98 -7.27
CA PRO A 8 -5.69 25.77 -8.04
C PRO A 8 -7.04 25.78 -8.75
N ILE A 9 -7.09 25.25 -9.99
CA ILE A 9 -8.37 25.07 -10.69
C ILE A 9 -9.00 23.79 -10.14
N PRO A 10 -10.29 23.80 -9.76
CA PRO A 10 -10.99 22.58 -9.38
C PRO A 10 -10.89 21.52 -10.46
N TYR A 11 -10.69 20.27 -10.05
CA TYR A 11 -10.59 19.15 -10.98
C TYR A 11 -11.22 17.91 -10.38
N GLN A 12 -11.56 16.98 -11.26
CA GLN A 12 -11.93 15.63 -10.89
C GLN A 12 -11.47 14.69 -12.00
N TYR A 13 -10.87 13.57 -11.61
CA TYR A 13 -10.55 12.50 -12.54
C TYR A 13 -10.71 11.14 -11.85
N GLY A 14 -10.76 10.10 -12.68
CA GLY A 14 -10.69 8.74 -12.21
C GLY A 14 -10.53 7.76 -13.36
N TYR A 15 -10.15 6.54 -13.02
CA TYR A 15 -10.06 5.42 -13.94
C TYR A 15 -10.36 4.11 -13.23
N ASP A 16 -10.81 3.13 -14.01
CA ASP A 16 -10.96 1.73 -13.64
C ASP A 16 -10.24 0.93 -14.72
N ILE A 17 -9.27 0.12 -14.33
CA ILE A 17 -8.49 -0.75 -15.20
C ILE A 17 -8.66 -2.17 -14.66
N ALA A 18 -9.08 -3.10 -15.51
CA ALA A 18 -9.20 -4.51 -15.15
C ALA A 18 -8.60 -5.39 -16.25
N GLY A 19 -8.07 -6.55 -15.85
CA GLY A 19 -7.68 -7.59 -16.80
C GLY A 19 -8.88 -8.20 -17.50
N ASP A 20 -8.71 -8.68 -18.73
CA ASP A 20 -9.78 -9.22 -19.57
C ASP A 20 -10.51 -10.40 -18.91
N HIS A 21 -9.82 -11.16 -18.06
CA HIS A 21 -10.39 -12.27 -17.29
C HIS A 21 -10.49 -11.98 -15.79
N GLY A 22 -10.37 -10.72 -15.39
CA GLY A 22 -10.45 -10.30 -14.00
C GLY A 22 -9.23 -10.70 -13.16
N GLU A 23 -8.08 -10.96 -13.78
CA GLU A 23 -6.87 -11.33 -13.04
C GLU A 23 -6.35 -10.18 -12.18
N PHE A 24 -6.64 -8.94 -12.55
CA PHE A 24 -6.32 -7.79 -11.74
C PHE A 24 -7.38 -6.71 -11.90
N LYS A 25 -7.46 -5.81 -10.91
CA LYS A 25 -8.25 -4.59 -10.99
C LYS A 25 -7.51 -3.46 -10.30
N GLN A 26 -7.56 -2.26 -10.87
CA GLN A 26 -7.03 -1.03 -10.30
C GLN A 26 -8.06 0.06 -10.46
N THR A 27 -8.30 0.84 -9.41
CA THR A 27 -9.19 2.01 -9.49
C THR A 27 -8.50 3.22 -8.88
N ARG A 28 -8.82 4.39 -9.41
CA ARG A 28 -8.47 5.66 -8.78
C ARG A 28 -9.58 6.67 -9.03
N GLN A 29 -9.85 7.49 -8.03
CA GLN A 29 -10.63 8.71 -8.16
C GLN A 29 -9.99 9.77 -7.28
N GLU A 30 -9.95 11.00 -7.76
CA GLU A 30 -9.41 12.14 -7.03
C GLU A 30 -10.10 13.41 -7.48
N GLN A 31 -10.32 14.32 -6.54
CA GLN A 31 -10.88 15.64 -6.80
C GLN A 31 -10.13 16.69 -5.99
N GLY A 32 -9.90 17.83 -6.61
CA GLY A 32 -9.41 19.05 -5.98
C GLY A 32 -10.48 20.12 -5.97
N ASP A 33 -10.65 20.82 -4.85
CA ASP A 33 -11.73 21.80 -4.67
C ASP A 33 -11.39 23.22 -5.14
N GLY A 34 -10.17 23.43 -5.66
CA GLY A 34 -9.64 24.73 -6.08
C GLY A 34 -9.12 25.62 -4.95
N HIS A 35 -9.23 25.19 -3.70
CA HIS A 35 -8.65 25.85 -2.53
C HIS A 35 -7.37 25.17 -2.01
N GLY A 36 -6.85 24.22 -2.79
CA GLY A 36 -5.69 23.41 -2.42
C GLY A 36 -6.05 22.18 -1.59
N ASN A 37 -7.34 21.90 -1.37
CA ASN A 37 -7.77 20.66 -0.73
C ASN A 37 -7.96 19.58 -1.80
N VAL A 38 -7.47 18.38 -1.50
CA VAL A 38 -7.58 17.20 -2.35
C VAL A 38 -8.15 16.05 -1.53
N GLN A 39 -9.10 15.31 -2.10
CA GLN A 39 -9.54 14.04 -1.57
C GLN A 39 -9.59 13.00 -2.68
N GLY A 40 -9.37 11.75 -2.33
CA GLY A 40 -9.44 10.68 -3.31
C GLY A 40 -9.30 9.31 -2.70
N SER A 41 -9.36 8.32 -3.57
CA SER A 41 -9.01 6.96 -3.23
C SER A 41 -8.35 6.25 -4.39
N TYR A 42 -7.53 5.26 -4.06
CA TYR A 42 -7.03 4.30 -5.04
C TYR A 42 -7.10 2.90 -4.48
N SER A 43 -7.22 1.94 -5.39
CA SER A 43 -7.22 0.52 -5.04
C SER A 43 -6.51 -0.31 -6.08
N TYR A 44 -6.00 -1.45 -5.65
CA TYR A 44 -5.68 -2.53 -6.55
C TYR A 44 -5.99 -3.89 -5.93
N VAL A 45 -6.20 -4.88 -6.80
CA VAL A 45 -6.10 -6.30 -6.52
C VAL A 45 -5.29 -6.94 -7.65
N ASP A 46 -4.35 -7.80 -7.29
CA ASP A 46 -3.54 -8.57 -8.25
C ASP A 46 -4.07 -10.00 -8.45
N ALA A 47 -3.40 -10.75 -9.33
CA ALA A 47 -3.78 -12.13 -9.69
C ALA A 47 -3.65 -13.14 -8.54
N HIS A 48 -2.97 -12.76 -7.46
CA HIS A 48 -2.84 -13.57 -6.25
C HIS A 48 -3.86 -13.18 -5.18
N GLY A 49 -4.78 -12.26 -5.49
CA GLY A 49 -5.76 -11.73 -4.55
C GLY A 49 -5.13 -10.78 -3.50
N ILE A 50 -3.90 -10.33 -3.72
CA ILE A 50 -3.30 -9.29 -2.88
C ILE A 50 -3.90 -7.96 -3.27
N SER A 51 -4.29 -7.18 -2.27
CA SER A 51 -5.05 -5.96 -2.44
C SER A 51 -4.63 -4.87 -1.47
N ARG A 52 -4.81 -3.63 -1.92
CA ARG A 52 -4.73 -2.44 -1.09
C ARG A 52 -5.83 -1.48 -1.50
N GLN A 53 -6.51 -0.91 -0.52
CA GLN A 53 -7.39 0.26 -0.66
C GLN A 53 -6.78 1.39 0.16
N VAL A 54 -6.71 2.59 -0.42
CA VAL A 54 -6.31 3.80 0.29
C VAL A 54 -7.35 4.88 0.04
N ASP A 55 -7.91 5.41 1.12
CA ASP A 55 -8.76 6.59 1.12
C ASP A 55 -7.96 7.74 1.77
N TYR A 56 -7.87 8.90 1.12
CA TYR A 56 -6.99 9.98 1.57
C TYR A 56 -7.59 11.37 1.42
N VAL A 57 -7.08 12.28 2.25
CA VAL A 57 -7.35 13.72 2.21
C VAL A 57 -6.04 14.49 2.42
N ALA A 58 -5.87 15.56 1.65
CA ALA A 58 -4.83 16.56 1.85
C ALA A 58 -5.50 17.92 1.98
N ASP A 59 -5.35 18.55 3.13
CA ASP A 59 -5.97 19.84 3.45
C ASP A 59 -5.11 20.64 4.44
N GLY A 60 -5.68 21.68 5.04
CA GLY A 60 -4.99 22.49 6.06
C GLY A 60 -4.53 21.73 7.31
N HIS A 61 -5.00 20.50 7.53
CA HIS A 61 -4.56 19.61 8.60
C HIS A 61 -3.51 18.58 8.14
N GLY A 62 -2.91 18.77 6.96
CA GLY A 62 -1.89 17.89 6.40
C GLY A 62 -2.47 16.74 5.56
N PHE A 63 -1.62 15.78 5.21
CA PHE A 63 -2.03 14.57 4.50
C PHE A 63 -2.43 13.49 5.50
N ARG A 64 -3.58 12.86 5.30
CA ARG A 64 -4.10 11.77 6.13
C ARG A 64 -4.66 10.67 5.26
N ALA A 65 -4.47 9.41 5.66
CA ALA A 65 -4.95 8.27 4.89
C ALA A 65 -5.45 7.13 5.76
N GLN A 66 -6.46 6.43 5.26
CA GLN A 66 -6.90 5.13 5.77
C GLN A 66 -6.51 4.06 4.76
N ILE A 67 -5.77 3.05 5.21
CA ILE A 67 -5.26 1.97 4.36
C ILE A 67 -5.85 0.65 4.85
N ARG A 68 -6.37 -0.15 3.91
CA ARG A 68 -6.75 -1.55 4.15
C ARG A 68 -5.95 -2.42 3.20
N THR A 69 -5.23 -3.40 3.73
CA THR A 69 -4.35 -4.25 2.91
C THR A 69 -4.24 -5.68 3.44
N ASN A 70 -4.03 -6.64 2.54
CA ASN A 70 -3.65 -8.01 2.88
C ASN A 70 -2.23 -8.37 2.41
N GLU A 71 -1.38 -7.37 2.17
CA GLU A 71 -0.03 -7.57 1.68
C GLU A 71 0.87 -8.29 2.71
N PRO A 72 1.53 -9.40 2.33
CA PRO A 72 2.48 -10.11 3.16
C PRO A 72 3.58 -9.20 3.73
N GLY A 73 3.91 -9.37 5.01
CA GLY A 73 4.95 -8.59 5.68
C GLY A 73 4.53 -7.17 6.08
N THR A 74 3.26 -6.81 5.92
CA THR A 74 2.73 -5.52 6.40
C THR A 74 2.10 -5.68 7.77
N GLU A 75 2.58 -4.89 8.73
CA GLU A 75 2.00 -4.79 10.07
C GLU A 75 1.04 -3.60 10.15
N SER A 76 0.04 -3.69 11.03
CA SER A 76 -0.90 -2.58 11.34
C SER A 76 -0.24 -1.54 12.24
N GLN A 77 0.74 -0.82 11.70
CA GLN A 77 1.37 0.34 12.32
C GLN A 77 0.76 1.62 11.75
N ASN A 78 0.53 2.63 12.59
CA ASN A 78 -0.10 3.90 12.20
C ASN A 78 0.90 5.07 12.18
N PRO A 79 1.86 5.12 11.23
CA PRO A 79 2.81 6.23 11.12
C PRO A 79 2.19 7.46 10.45
N ALA A 80 2.70 8.65 10.77
CA ALA A 80 2.49 9.88 9.98
C ALA A 80 1.02 10.13 9.54
N ASP A 81 0.10 10.14 10.51
CA ASP A 81 -1.35 10.35 10.31
C ASP A 81 -2.01 9.37 9.31
N VAL A 82 -1.45 8.16 9.20
CA VAL A 82 -2.05 7.03 8.51
C VAL A 82 -2.69 6.08 9.51
N GLU A 83 -3.91 5.65 9.21
CA GLU A 83 -4.57 4.54 9.88
C GLU A 83 -4.46 3.30 8.98
N LEU A 84 -3.65 2.31 9.38
CA LEU A 84 -3.36 1.13 8.56
C LEU A 84 -3.97 -0.12 9.19
N HIS A 85 -4.88 -0.74 8.45
CA HIS A 85 -5.53 -2.01 8.76
C HIS A 85 -4.94 -3.11 7.87
N ALA A 86 -3.93 -3.82 8.38
CA ALA A 86 -3.30 -4.95 7.69
C ALA A 86 -3.89 -6.28 8.16
N GLN A 87 -4.30 -7.10 7.20
CA GLN A 87 -4.65 -8.50 7.40
C GLN A 87 -3.83 -9.37 6.41
N PRO A 88 -2.51 -9.48 6.63
CA PRO A 88 -1.59 -10.08 5.66
C PRO A 88 -1.97 -11.52 5.32
N ALA A 89 -2.04 -11.81 4.01
CA ALA A 89 -2.22 -13.16 3.52
C ALA A 89 -1.06 -14.06 4.00
N GLN A 90 -1.38 -15.30 4.38
CA GLN A 90 -0.37 -16.28 4.76
C GLN A 90 0.42 -16.69 3.51
N VAL A 91 1.56 -16.04 3.28
CA VAL A 91 2.58 -16.60 2.39
C VAL A 91 3.17 -17.81 3.08
N HIS A 92 2.95 -18.99 2.50
CA HIS A 92 3.77 -20.15 2.84
C HIS A 92 5.20 -19.78 2.46
N ALA A 93 6.00 -19.36 3.44
CA ALA A 93 7.43 -19.29 3.28
C ALA A 93 7.88 -20.70 2.87
N PRO A 94 8.72 -20.87 1.83
CA PRO A 94 9.38 -22.15 1.65
C PRO A 94 10.08 -22.46 2.97
N ALA A 95 9.81 -23.64 3.53
CA ALA A 95 10.43 -24.08 4.77
C ALA A 95 11.95 -23.86 4.66
N PRO A 96 12.63 -23.33 5.69
CA PRO A 96 14.08 -23.30 5.67
C PRO A 96 14.57 -24.73 5.42
N ALA A 97 15.29 -24.95 4.33
CA ALA A 97 15.92 -26.22 4.04
C ALA A 97 17.02 -26.42 5.10
N TYR A 98 16.66 -26.98 6.26
CA TYR A 98 17.64 -27.43 7.24
C TYR A 98 18.39 -28.61 6.63
N GLY A 99 19.62 -28.36 6.16
CA GLY A 99 20.36 -29.34 5.41
C GLY A 99 21.85 -29.07 5.31
N TYR A 100 22.51 -28.71 6.40
CA TYR A 100 23.94 -29.04 6.57
C TYR A 100 24.18 -29.46 8.02
N ALA A 101 24.12 -30.76 8.28
CA ALA A 101 24.76 -31.32 9.46
C ALA A 101 26.27 -31.33 9.18
N ALA A 102 27.01 -30.46 9.85
CA ALA A 102 28.47 -30.58 9.89
C ALA A 102 28.82 -31.94 10.52
N PRO A 103 29.71 -32.75 9.91
CA PRO A 103 30.12 -34.01 10.51
C PRO A 103 30.83 -33.74 11.85
N ALA A 104 30.49 -34.55 12.87
CA ALA A 104 31.04 -34.43 14.20
C ALA A 104 32.58 -34.52 14.19
N PRO A 105 33.29 -33.71 14.99
CA PRO A 105 34.73 -33.81 15.12
C PRO A 105 35.09 -35.19 15.71
N ARG A 106 35.91 -35.94 14.99
CA ARG A 106 36.49 -37.18 15.49
C ARG A 106 37.61 -36.81 16.45
N HIS A 107 37.42 -37.11 17.73
CA HIS A 107 38.50 -37.11 18.71
C HIS A 107 39.47 -38.24 18.33
N ALA A 108 40.64 -37.89 17.82
CA ALA A 108 41.79 -38.80 17.78
C ALA A 108 42.77 -38.33 18.86
N TYR A 109 42.93 -39.17 19.89
CA TYR A 109 44.14 -39.17 20.69
C TYR A 109 45.31 -39.58 19.78
N TYR A 110 46.39 -38.80 19.76
CA TYR A 110 47.78 -39.17 20.02
C TYR A 110 48.62 -37.90 20.09
#